data_AF-A0A930DNF1-F1
#
_entry.id   AF-A0A930DNF1-F1
#
_cell.length_a   1.000
_cell.length_b   1.000
_cell.length_c   1.000
_cell.angle_alpha   90.00
_cell.angle_beta   90.00
_cell.angle_gamma   90.00
#
_symmetry.space_group_name_H-M   'P 1'
#
loop_
_entity.id
_entity.type
_entity.pdbx_description
1 polymer ?
#
loop_
_entity_poly.entity_id
_entity_poly.type
_entity_poly.pdbx_seq_one_letter_code
_entity_poly.pdbx_strand_id
1 'polypeptide(L)'
;CPSTTECYTDSPFTAGSVANPLQVGLLGEYSLRYFHSYHKEDNGNTIPFSNAEGLEVEYLLHGKKSDYENLAAQVTALLAVREAMNFIHIVCDTEKRQEVENFVTSFLAATANPIVIAVFSIFVIGIWAFAQALLDVKHLLNDERVPLMHGEDSWDLGLSKLLDFSSLLSGESEKKERHGFSYTDYLRAFLFTKGLLHQDKINNAMLYCMEKNIRTTVSEKEASFQMKQCLYYLSTDAGIESRHSLYHRGFLDMIGVNPGDSRYRFTLHSDYKYKNLSH
;
A
#
# COMPACT_ATOMS: atom_id res chain seq x y z
N CYS A 1 7.91 -19.12 -0.26
CA CYS A 1 7.87 -18.79 1.18
C CYS A 1 9.24 -19.00 1.80
N PRO A 2 9.84 -18.01 2.49
CA PRO A 2 11.16 -18.19 3.09
C PRO A 2 11.12 -19.25 4.19
N SER A 3 12.19 -20.03 4.28
CA SER A 3 12.44 -20.89 5.44
C SER A 3 12.71 -20.02 6.68
N THR A 4 12.45 -20.55 7.87
CA THR A 4 12.54 -19.86 9.18
C THR A 4 13.89 -19.22 9.52
N THR A 5 14.87 -19.31 8.64
CA THR A 5 16.26 -18.85 8.83
C THR A 5 16.55 -17.51 8.14
N GLU A 6 15.63 -16.96 7.33
CA GLU A 6 15.87 -15.75 6.51
C GLU A 6 14.94 -14.57 6.86
N CYS A 7 14.61 -14.35 8.14
CA CYS A 7 14.19 -13.02 8.57
C CYS A 7 15.44 -12.18 8.76
N TYR A 8 15.69 -11.21 7.87
CA TYR A 8 16.69 -10.17 8.10
C TYR A 8 16.30 -9.40 9.36
N THR A 9 16.98 -9.65 10.48
CA THR A 9 16.65 -9.05 11.79
C THR A 9 17.00 -7.57 11.87
N ASP A 10 17.89 -7.10 10.99
CA ASP A 10 18.18 -5.69 10.79
C ASP A 10 18.27 -5.41 9.28
N SER A 11 17.48 -4.44 8.81
CA SER A 11 17.62 -3.98 7.44
C SER A 11 18.87 -3.10 7.31
N PRO A 12 19.78 -3.38 6.37
CA PRO A 12 20.88 -2.48 6.04
C PRO A 12 20.39 -1.19 5.36
N PHE A 13 19.10 -1.07 5.06
CA PHE A 13 18.45 0.07 4.42
C PHE A 13 17.49 0.75 5.39
N THR A 14 18.03 1.32 6.47
CA THR A 14 17.27 2.26 7.29
C THR A 14 17.09 3.55 6.49
N ALA A 15 15.98 3.66 5.76
CA ALA A 15 15.57 4.91 5.14
C ALA A 15 15.16 5.89 6.25
N GLY A 16 16.15 6.56 6.86
CA GLY A 16 15.95 7.61 7.87
C GLY A 16 15.36 8.91 7.30
N SER A 17 14.75 8.86 6.11
CA SER A 17 14.11 10.00 5.48
C SER A 17 12.63 10.03 5.86
N VAL A 18 12.13 11.20 6.24
CA VAL A 18 10.69 11.48 6.24
C VAL A 18 10.15 11.11 4.86
N ALA A 19 9.09 10.30 4.82
CA ALA A 19 8.58 9.74 3.58
C ALA A 19 8.07 10.85 2.65
N ASN A 20 8.76 11.05 1.52
CA ASN A 20 8.33 12.01 0.50
C ASN A 20 7.10 11.42 -0.23
N PRO A 21 5.92 12.08 -0.21
CA PRO A 21 4.71 11.53 -0.81
C PRO A 21 4.83 11.22 -2.30
N LEU A 22 5.59 12.03 -3.06
CA LEU A 22 5.81 11.77 -4.48
C LEU A 22 6.66 10.52 -4.69
N GLN A 23 7.70 10.33 -3.88
CA GLN A 23 8.53 9.12 -3.95
C GLN A 23 7.73 7.88 -3.56
N VAL A 24 6.90 7.97 -2.52
CA VAL A 24 6.00 6.90 -2.10
C VAL A 24 4.99 6.55 -3.20
N GLY A 25 4.38 7.55 -3.84
CA GLY A 25 3.46 7.33 -4.96
C GLY A 25 4.13 6.64 -6.15
N LEU A 26 5.32 7.12 -6.55
CA LEU A 26 6.11 6.50 -7.62
C LEU A 26 6.50 5.06 -7.29
N LEU A 27 6.88 4.80 -6.04
CA LEU A 27 7.22 3.46 -5.57
C LEU A 27 6.00 2.53 -5.58
N GLY A 28 4.82 3.05 -5.23
CA GLY A 28 3.55 2.33 -5.34
C GLY A 28 3.25 1.93 -6.79
N GLU A 29 3.36 2.86 -7.74
CA GLU A 29 3.18 2.55 -9.17
C GLU A 29 4.21 1.56 -9.71
N TYR A 30 5.47 1.71 -9.28
CA TYR A 30 6.50 0.74 -9.60
C TYR A 30 6.10 -0.66 -9.10
N SER A 31 5.63 -0.74 -7.85
CA SER A 31 5.26 -2.01 -7.24
C SER A 31 4.16 -2.71 -8.03
N LEU A 32 3.11 -1.98 -8.42
CA LEU A 32 1.98 -2.54 -9.17
C LEU A 32 2.35 -2.95 -10.61
N ARG A 33 3.46 -2.46 -11.17
CA ARG A 33 3.91 -2.80 -12.53
C ARG A 33 4.91 -3.95 -12.56
N TYR A 34 5.69 -4.13 -11.49
CA TYR A 34 6.82 -5.05 -11.45
C TYR A 34 6.68 -6.17 -10.41
N PHE A 35 5.65 -6.16 -9.57
CA PHE A 35 5.34 -7.24 -8.65
C PHE A 35 3.95 -7.77 -8.94
N HIS A 36 3.76 -9.08 -8.75
CA HIS A 36 2.46 -9.71 -8.96
C HIS A 36 1.50 -9.36 -7.83
N SER A 37 0.23 -9.13 -8.17
CA SER A 37 -0.88 -8.95 -7.23
C SER A 37 -2.02 -9.89 -7.58
N TYR A 38 -2.96 -10.06 -6.65
CA TYR A 38 -4.11 -10.92 -6.90
C TYR A 38 -4.98 -10.40 -8.04
N HIS A 39 -5.33 -11.32 -8.93
CA HIS A 39 -6.35 -11.22 -9.98
C HIS A 39 -7.10 -12.55 -10.04
N LYS A 40 -8.39 -12.53 -10.43
CA LYS A 40 -9.16 -13.77 -10.57
C LYS A 40 -8.60 -14.63 -11.71
N GLU A 41 -8.24 -13.97 -12.80
CA GLU A 41 -7.63 -14.59 -13.98
C GLU A 41 -6.45 -13.73 -14.46
N ASP A 42 -5.28 -14.36 -14.58
CA ASP A 42 -4.11 -13.68 -15.13
C ASP A 42 -4.21 -13.55 -16.66
N ASN A 43 -3.94 -12.35 -17.16
CA ASN A 43 -3.91 -12.01 -18.57
C ASN A 43 -2.74 -11.07 -18.87
N GLY A 44 -2.52 -10.74 -20.15
CA GLY A 44 -1.38 -9.92 -20.58
C GLY A 44 -1.31 -8.51 -19.96
N ASN A 45 -2.38 -8.02 -19.33
CA ASN A 45 -2.40 -6.74 -18.62
C ASN A 45 -2.20 -6.87 -17.10
N THR A 46 -2.40 -8.05 -16.52
CA THR A 46 -2.24 -8.30 -15.08
C THR A 46 -0.89 -8.93 -14.74
N ILE A 47 -0.26 -9.59 -15.72
CA ILE A 47 1.09 -10.13 -15.56
C ILE A 47 2.08 -8.97 -15.44
N PRO A 48 2.88 -8.88 -14.37
CA PRO A 48 3.84 -7.82 -14.18
C PRO A 48 4.98 -7.92 -15.21
N PHE A 49 5.64 -6.80 -15.52
CA PHE A 49 6.75 -6.77 -16.50
C PHE A 49 7.96 -7.63 -16.10
N SER A 50 8.10 -7.94 -14.82
CA SER A 50 9.14 -8.82 -14.28
C SER A 50 8.83 -10.30 -14.48
N ASN A 51 7.62 -10.65 -14.94
CA ASN A 51 7.04 -11.99 -14.91
C ASN A 51 7.03 -12.60 -13.50
N ALA A 52 7.04 -11.76 -12.46
CA ALA A 52 6.95 -12.22 -11.08
C ALA A 52 5.65 -12.97 -10.80
N GLU A 53 5.71 -13.84 -9.80
CA GLU A 53 4.60 -14.67 -9.31
C GLU A 53 4.54 -14.60 -7.78
N GLY A 54 3.35 -14.87 -7.24
CA GLY A 54 3.16 -15.16 -5.81
C GLY A 54 2.79 -13.96 -4.94
N LEU A 55 1.75 -13.21 -5.33
CA LEU A 55 1.07 -12.18 -4.51
C LEU A 55 2.04 -11.26 -3.77
N GLU A 56 3.03 -10.78 -4.50
CA GLU A 56 4.15 -10.03 -3.96
C GLU A 56 3.71 -8.66 -3.47
N VAL A 57 2.74 -8.02 -4.13
CA VAL A 57 2.19 -6.73 -3.68
C VAL A 57 1.50 -6.89 -2.32
N GLU A 58 0.75 -7.97 -2.11
CA GLU A 58 0.13 -8.29 -0.83
C GLU A 58 1.19 -8.60 0.23
N TYR A 59 2.30 -9.27 -0.15
CA TYR A 59 3.46 -9.45 0.71
C TYR A 59 4.12 -8.12 1.09
N LEU A 60 4.26 -7.18 0.16
CA LEU A 60 4.77 -5.83 0.45
C LEU A 60 3.91 -5.15 1.54
N LEU A 61 2.60 -5.32 1.51
CA LEU A 61 1.67 -4.68 2.46
C LEU A 61 1.63 -5.35 3.84
N HIS A 62 1.76 -6.68 3.91
CA HIS A 62 1.49 -7.45 5.15
C HIS A 62 2.67 -8.28 5.67
N GLY A 63 3.64 -8.62 4.83
CA GLY A 63 4.87 -9.33 5.20
C GLY A 63 4.64 -10.70 5.84
N LYS A 64 3.56 -11.40 5.48
CA LYS A 64 3.21 -12.74 6.01
C LYS A 64 4.00 -13.84 5.31
N LYS A 65 3.96 -15.03 5.90
CA LYS A 65 4.82 -16.16 5.51
C LYS A 65 4.35 -16.86 4.24
N SER A 66 3.07 -16.78 3.92
CA SER A 66 2.48 -17.39 2.72
C SER A 66 1.62 -16.40 1.96
N ASP A 67 1.50 -16.63 0.66
CA ASP A 67 0.68 -15.81 -0.25
C ASP A 67 -0.79 -15.80 0.20
N TYR A 68 -1.30 -16.94 0.68
CA TYR A 68 -2.63 -17.03 1.27
C TYR A 68 -2.79 -16.12 2.50
N GLU A 69 -1.83 -16.14 3.44
CA GLU A 69 -1.90 -15.27 4.62
C GLU A 69 -1.79 -13.78 4.24
N ASN A 70 -0.99 -13.44 3.23
CA ASN A 70 -0.87 -12.08 2.71
C ASN A 70 -2.19 -11.61 2.09
N LEU A 71 -2.80 -12.44 1.25
CA LEU A 71 -4.10 -12.15 0.64
C LEU A 71 -5.20 -12.04 1.69
N ALA A 72 -5.26 -12.97 2.65
CA ALA A 72 -6.24 -12.94 3.73
C ALA A 72 -6.11 -11.66 4.58
N ALA A 73 -4.88 -11.23 4.89
CA ALA A 73 -4.63 -9.99 5.60
C ALA A 73 -5.05 -8.76 4.77
N GLN A 74 -4.82 -8.78 3.45
CA GLN A 74 -5.24 -7.71 2.55
C GLN A 74 -6.75 -7.63 2.40
N VAL A 75 -7.43 -8.77 2.25
CA VAL A 75 -8.89 -8.87 2.23
C VAL A 75 -9.47 -8.37 3.55
N THR A 76 -8.88 -8.72 4.69
CA THR A 76 -9.33 -8.23 6.01
C THR A 76 -9.19 -6.71 6.12
N ALA A 77 -8.06 -6.14 5.67
CA ALA A 77 -7.84 -4.70 5.68
C ALA A 77 -8.80 -3.96 4.74
N LEU A 78 -9.05 -4.53 3.56
CA LEU A 78 -10.01 -4.01 2.59
C LEU A 78 -11.44 -4.04 3.15
N LEU A 79 -11.85 -5.16 3.77
CA LEU A 79 -13.15 -5.32 4.41
C LEU A 79 -13.39 -4.22 5.45
N ALA A 80 -12.41 -3.95 6.32
CA ALA A 80 -12.53 -2.91 7.35
C ALA A 80 -12.71 -1.50 6.75
N VAL A 81 -11.98 -1.17 5.69
CA VAL A 81 -12.14 0.12 4.99
C VAL A 81 -13.51 0.21 4.33
N ARG A 82 -13.96 -0.87 3.67
CA ARG A 82 -15.28 -0.93 3.02
C ARG A 82 -16.41 -0.82 4.03
N GLU A 83 -16.33 -1.54 5.15
CA GLU A 83 -17.30 -1.46 6.24
C GLU A 83 -17.39 -0.03 6.79
N ALA A 84 -16.25 0.63 7.01
CA ALA A 84 -16.23 2.01 7.48
C ALA A 84 -16.91 2.98 6.48
N MET A 85 -16.65 2.83 5.18
CA MET A 85 -17.29 3.66 4.16
C MET A 85 -18.80 3.38 4.05
N ASN A 86 -19.20 2.12 4.12
CA ASN A 86 -20.59 1.70 4.08
C ASN A 86 -21.35 2.19 5.33
N PHE A 87 -20.71 2.14 6.49
CA PHE A 87 -21.26 2.68 7.73
C PHE A 87 -21.49 4.19 7.64
N ILE A 88 -20.48 4.94 7.17
CA ILE A 88 -20.60 6.39 6.95
C ILE A 88 -21.73 6.68 5.95
N HIS A 89 -21.81 5.93 4.86
CA HIS A 89 -22.88 6.08 3.87
C HIS A 89 -24.27 5.93 4.52
N ILE A 90 -24.51 4.85 5.27
CA ILE A 90 -25.81 4.62 5.93
C ILE A 90 -26.11 5.72 6.95
N VAL A 91 -25.12 6.12 7.77
CA VAL A 91 -25.33 7.17 8.80
C VAL A 91 -25.60 8.55 8.18
N CYS A 92 -25.02 8.84 7.02
CA CYS A 92 -25.27 10.11 6.32
C CYS A 92 -26.59 10.10 5.52
N ASP A 93 -27.14 8.93 5.20
CA ASP A 93 -28.37 8.75 4.45
C ASP A 93 -29.59 8.80 5.40
N THR A 94 -30.52 9.73 5.16
CA THR A 94 -31.69 9.90 6.02
C THR A 94 -32.73 8.82 5.81
N GLU A 95 -32.89 8.34 4.58
CA GLU A 95 -33.87 7.29 4.25
C GLU A 95 -33.43 5.95 4.83
N LYS A 96 -32.15 5.59 4.68
CA LYS A 96 -31.60 4.36 5.27
C LYS A 96 -31.65 4.37 6.80
N ARG A 97 -31.38 5.51 7.43
CA ARG A 97 -31.54 5.66 8.90
C ARG A 97 -32.99 5.44 9.32
N GLN A 98 -33.95 6.03 8.60
CA GLN A 98 -35.36 5.84 8.90
C GLN A 98 -35.79 4.38 8.69
N GLU A 99 -35.30 3.72 7.66
CA GLU A 99 -35.56 2.29 7.41
C GLU A 99 -35.09 1.43 8.59
N VAL A 100 -33.87 1.68 9.09
CA VAL A 100 -33.32 0.99 10.27
C VAL A 100 -34.11 1.33 11.53
N GLU A 101 -34.46 2.59 11.77
CA GLU A 101 -35.24 2.99 12.94
C GLU A 101 -36.63 2.34 12.96
N ASN A 102 -37.30 2.29 11.81
CA ASN A 102 -38.59 1.62 11.66
C ASN A 102 -38.46 0.11 11.93
N PHE A 103 -37.42 -0.52 11.37
CA PHE A 103 -37.13 -1.94 11.61
C PHE A 103 -36.89 -2.22 13.10
N VAL A 104 -36.05 -1.44 13.77
CA VAL A 104 -35.76 -1.61 15.20
C VAL A 104 -36.98 -1.33 16.08
N THR A 105 -37.73 -0.28 15.76
CA THR A 105 -38.95 0.08 16.49
C THR A 105 -40.00 -1.02 16.39
N SER A 106 -40.09 -1.73 15.26
CA SER A 106 -41.08 -2.80 15.07
C SER A 106 -41.03 -3.91 16.14
N PHE A 107 -39.84 -4.20 16.71
CA PHE A 107 -39.67 -5.20 17.76
C PHE A 107 -39.30 -4.62 19.13
N LEU A 108 -38.79 -3.38 19.21
CA LEU A 108 -38.46 -2.72 20.49
C LEU A 108 -39.49 -1.67 20.94
N ALA A 109 -40.59 -1.45 20.21
CA ALA A 109 -41.63 -0.48 20.59
C ALA A 109 -42.14 -0.68 22.03
N ALA A 110 -42.26 -1.94 22.47
CA ALA A 110 -42.71 -2.29 23.83
C ALA A 110 -41.79 -1.76 24.94
N THR A 111 -40.52 -1.45 24.65
CA THR A 111 -39.58 -0.91 25.63
C THR A 111 -39.87 0.55 25.98
N ALA A 112 -40.58 1.28 25.10
CA ALA A 112 -40.84 2.72 25.20
C ALA A 112 -39.61 3.60 25.52
N ASN A 113 -38.39 3.10 25.24
CA ASN A 113 -37.14 3.76 25.56
C ASN A 113 -36.39 4.16 24.28
N PRO A 114 -36.37 5.45 23.90
CA PRO A 114 -35.72 5.90 22.68
C PRO A 114 -34.20 5.69 22.67
N ILE A 115 -33.55 5.66 23.84
CA ILE A 115 -32.11 5.39 23.94
C ILE A 115 -31.82 3.94 23.53
N VAL A 116 -32.65 3.00 23.98
CA VAL A 116 -32.51 1.59 23.63
C VAL A 116 -32.70 1.39 22.13
N ILE A 117 -33.73 2.01 21.54
CA ILE A 117 -33.97 1.98 20.08
C ILE A 117 -32.74 2.51 19.33
N ALA A 118 -32.23 3.69 19.70
CA ALA A 118 -31.08 4.30 19.04
C ALA A 118 -29.81 3.43 19.09
N VAL A 119 -29.53 2.79 20.24
CA VAL A 119 -28.38 1.90 20.39
C VAL A 119 -28.51 0.67 19.47
N PHE A 120 -29.69 0.05 19.42
CA PHE A 120 -29.93 -1.07 18.52
C PHE A 120 -29.90 -0.67 17.04
N SER A 121 -30.35 0.54 16.69
CA SER A 121 -30.21 1.06 15.34
C SER A 121 -28.75 1.13 14.90
N ILE A 122 -27.82 1.57 15.75
CA ILE A 122 -26.39 1.58 15.42
C ILE A 122 -25.86 0.17 15.19
N PHE A 123 -26.28 -0.82 15.99
CA PHE A 123 -25.90 -2.22 15.77
C PHE A 123 -26.41 -2.76 14.43
N VAL A 124 -27.67 -2.48 14.09
CA VAL A 124 -28.24 -2.90 12.79
C VAL A 124 -27.52 -2.22 11.62
N ILE A 125 -27.19 -0.93 11.74
CA ILE A 125 -26.37 -0.22 10.74
C ILE A 125 -25.00 -0.90 10.59
N GLY A 126 -24.35 -1.27 11.69
CA GLY A 126 -23.06 -1.98 11.65
C GLY A 126 -23.15 -3.32 10.92
N ILE A 127 -24.15 -4.13 11.24
CA ILE A 127 -24.39 -5.42 10.54
C ILE A 127 -24.66 -5.19 9.05
N TRP A 128 -25.45 -4.17 8.72
CA TRP A 128 -25.76 -3.84 7.33
C TRP A 128 -24.53 -3.40 6.55
N ALA A 129 -23.72 -2.51 7.13
CA ALA A 129 -22.47 -2.03 6.56
C ALA A 129 -21.47 -3.17 6.33
N PHE A 130 -21.33 -4.08 7.31
CA PHE A 130 -20.46 -5.24 7.23
C PHE A 130 -20.90 -6.22 6.13
N ALA A 131 -22.20 -6.52 6.05
CA ALA A 131 -22.74 -7.38 5.01
C ALA A 131 -22.54 -6.79 3.60
N GLN A 132 -22.77 -5.49 3.42
CA GLN A 132 -22.44 -4.81 2.16
C GLN A 132 -20.94 -4.87 1.87
N ALA A 133 -20.08 -4.70 2.88
CA ALA A 133 -18.63 -4.74 2.69
C ALA A 133 -18.12 -6.12 2.25
N LEU A 134 -18.75 -7.21 2.72
CA LEU A 134 -18.47 -8.56 2.24
C LEU A 134 -18.83 -8.74 0.76
N LEU A 135 -19.95 -8.17 0.30
CA LEU A 135 -20.28 -8.16 -1.13
C LEU A 135 -19.26 -7.34 -1.91
N ASP A 136 -18.92 -6.14 -1.44
CA ASP A 136 -17.92 -5.28 -2.08
C ASP A 136 -16.59 -6.01 -2.27
N VAL A 137 -16.11 -6.70 -1.24
CA VAL A 137 -14.89 -7.51 -1.31
C VAL A 137 -15.05 -8.67 -2.30
N LYS A 138 -16.19 -9.37 -2.28
CA LYS A 138 -16.48 -10.42 -3.27
C LYS A 138 -16.44 -9.88 -4.69
N HIS A 139 -17.00 -8.70 -4.94
CA HIS A 139 -16.96 -8.05 -6.26
C HIS A 139 -15.52 -7.70 -6.65
N LEU A 140 -14.74 -7.09 -5.76
CA LEU A 140 -13.35 -6.74 -6.02
C LEU A 140 -12.47 -7.97 -6.31
N LEU A 141 -12.67 -9.08 -5.58
CA LEU A 141 -11.96 -10.33 -5.83
C LEU A 141 -12.41 -11.07 -7.09
N ASN A 142 -13.53 -10.65 -7.68
CA ASN A 142 -14.01 -11.12 -8.97
C ASN A 142 -13.57 -10.22 -10.14
N ASP A 143 -12.58 -9.34 -9.92
CA ASP A 143 -12.11 -8.30 -10.86
C ASP A 143 -13.21 -7.28 -11.27
N GLU A 144 -14.28 -7.19 -10.48
CA GLU A 144 -15.28 -6.13 -10.63
C GLU A 144 -14.83 -4.85 -9.90
N ARG A 145 -15.57 -3.76 -10.10
CA ARG A 145 -15.26 -2.45 -9.52
C ARG A 145 -16.25 -2.06 -8.44
N VAL A 146 -15.77 -1.35 -7.43
CA VAL A 146 -16.60 -0.83 -6.33
C VAL A 146 -16.26 0.64 -6.07
N PRO A 147 -17.25 1.55 -6.05
CA PRO A 147 -17.00 2.97 -5.79
C PRO A 147 -16.56 3.19 -4.34
N LEU A 148 -15.72 4.20 -4.09
CA LEU A 148 -15.22 4.49 -2.75
C LEU A 148 -16.35 4.77 -1.75
N MET A 149 -17.35 5.54 -2.18
CA MET A 149 -18.60 5.77 -1.46
C MET A 149 -19.75 5.31 -2.37
N HIS A 150 -20.69 4.55 -1.81
CA HIS A 150 -21.88 4.17 -2.55
C HIS A 150 -22.80 5.37 -2.78
N GLY A 151 -23.44 5.39 -3.95
CA GLY A 151 -24.71 6.07 -4.20
C GLY A 151 -25.85 5.05 -4.35
N GLU A 152 -27.07 5.53 -4.60
CA GLU A 152 -28.27 4.70 -4.75
C GLU A 152 -28.08 3.59 -5.80
N ASP A 153 -27.53 3.92 -6.97
CA ASP A 153 -27.37 2.97 -8.09
C ASP A 153 -26.37 1.83 -7.83
N SER A 154 -25.50 2.02 -6.84
CA SER A 154 -24.39 1.11 -6.51
C SER A 154 -24.64 0.27 -5.26
N TRP A 155 -25.72 0.53 -4.52
CA TRP A 155 -26.02 -0.15 -3.27
C TRP A 155 -26.82 -1.41 -3.54
N ASP A 156 -26.23 -2.59 -3.30
CA ASP A 156 -26.82 -3.87 -3.71
C ASP A 156 -27.76 -4.48 -2.66
N LEU A 157 -27.43 -4.29 -1.37
CA LEU A 157 -28.10 -5.01 -0.28
C LEU A 157 -29.15 -4.13 0.40
N GLY A 158 -30.43 -4.31 0.10
CA GLY A 158 -31.51 -3.72 0.91
C GLY A 158 -31.56 -4.31 2.32
N LEU A 159 -32.04 -3.56 3.32
CA LEU A 159 -32.12 -4.01 4.72
C LEU A 159 -32.94 -5.30 4.87
N SER A 160 -34.03 -5.42 4.10
CA SER A 160 -34.89 -6.61 4.08
C SER A 160 -34.17 -7.89 3.64
N LYS A 161 -33.11 -7.77 2.83
CA LYS A 161 -32.34 -8.90 2.30
C LYS A 161 -31.20 -9.33 3.23
N LEU A 162 -30.99 -8.68 4.37
CA LEU A 162 -29.96 -9.06 5.33
C LEU A 162 -30.18 -10.45 5.93
N LEU A 163 -31.44 -10.86 6.12
CA LEU A 163 -31.76 -12.19 6.64
C LEU A 163 -31.40 -13.30 5.63
N ASP A 164 -31.49 -12.98 4.34
CA ASP A 164 -31.16 -13.89 3.24
C ASP A 164 -29.71 -13.72 2.73
N PHE A 165 -28.88 -12.95 3.45
CA PHE A 165 -27.55 -12.55 3.01
C PHE A 165 -26.63 -13.71 2.62
N SER A 166 -26.69 -14.83 3.35
CA SER A 166 -25.90 -16.03 3.05
C SER A 166 -26.15 -16.57 1.63
N SER A 167 -27.37 -16.43 1.12
CA SER A 167 -27.72 -16.87 -0.22
C SER A 167 -27.13 -15.94 -1.28
N LEU A 168 -27.14 -14.63 -1.03
CA LEU A 168 -26.54 -13.61 -1.92
C LEU A 168 -25.01 -13.74 -1.96
N LEU A 169 -24.39 -14.04 -0.83
CA LEU A 169 -22.95 -14.26 -0.76
C LEU A 169 -22.53 -15.52 -1.54
N SER A 170 -23.35 -16.58 -1.51
CA SER A 170 -23.05 -17.85 -2.17
C SER A 170 -23.45 -17.90 -3.65
N GLY A 171 -24.40 -17.07 -4.07
CA GLY A 171 -24.84 -17.01 -5.47
C GLY A 171 -23.76 -16.50 -6.42
N GLU A 172 -23.82 -16.88 -7.69
CA GLU A 172 -22.98 -16.24 -8.70
C GLU A 172 -23.41 -14.78 -8.89
N SER A 173 -22.43 -13.87 -8.91
CA SER A 173 -22.72 -12.46 -9.23
C SER A 173 -23.17 -12.38 -10.69
N GLU A 174 -24.33 -11.79 -10.94
CA GLU A 174 -24.68 -11.40 -12.31
C GLU A 174 -23.62 -10.43 -12.84
N LYS A 175 -23.13 -10.66 -14.07
CA LYS A 175 -22.16 -9.76 -14.72
C LYS A 175 -22.82 -8.41 -15.00
N LYS A 176 -22.83 -7.54 -14.00
CA LYS A 176 -23.25 -6.15 -14.11
C LYS A 176 -22.00 -5.29 -14.32
N GLU A 177 -22.03 -4.40 -15.30
CA GLU A 177 -20.98 -3.38 -15.40
C GLU A 177 -21.07 -2.48 -14.16
N ARG A 178 -20.03 -2.54 -13.33
CA ARG A 178 -19.89 -1.72 -12.13
C ARG A 178 -18.86 -0.63 -12.38
N HIS A 179 -19.12 0.55 -11.82
CA HIS A 179 -18.18 1.67 -11.85
C HIS A 179 -17.46 1.81 -10.51
N GLY A 180 -16.29 2.46 -10.53
CA GLY A 180 -15.48 2.73 -9.34
C GLY A 180 -14.07 2.16 -9.43
N PHE A 181 -13.53 1.83 -8.27
CA PHE A 181 -12.15 1.40 -8.11
C PHE A 181 -12.05 -0.11 -8.22
N SER A 182 -11.04 -0.58 -8.94
CA SER A 182 -10.66 -2.00 -9.02
C SER A 182 -9.88 -2.42 -7.77
N TYR A 183 -9.69 -3.73 -7.58
CA TYR A 183 -8.84 -4.26 -6.50
C TYR A 183 -7.43 -3.64 -6.53
N THR A 184 -6.83 -3.54 -7.72
CA THR A 184 -5.52 -2.90 -7.93
C THR A 184 -5.51 -1.42 -7.53
N ASP A 185 -6.61 -0.69 -7.74
CA ASP A 185 -6.71 0.71 -7.29
C ASP A 185 -6.75 0.82 -5.76
N TYR A 186 -7.41 -0.13 -5.08
CA TYR A 186 -7.35 -0.21 -3.62
C TYR A 186 -5.93 -0.57 -3.14
N LEU A 187 -5.26 -1.54 -3.78
CA LEU A 187 -3.86 -1.86 -3.48
C LEU A 187 -2.96 -0.63 -3.60
N ARG A 188 -3.16 0.20 -4.64
CA ARG A 188 -2.45 1.48 -4.80
C ARG A 188 -2.63 2.40 -3.59
N ALA A 189 -3.87 2.56 -3.11
CA ALA A 189 -4.15 3.38 -1.93
C ALA A 189 -3.52 2.79 -0.66
N PHE A 190 -3.55 1.47 -0.49
CA PHE A 190 -2.90 0.78 0.63
C PHE A 190 -1.38 0.93 0.58
N LEU A 191 -0.75 0.80 -0.59
CA LEU A 191 0.69 1.00 -0.79
C LEU A 191 1.09 2.43 -0.47
N PHE A 192 0.31 3.41 -0.93
CA PHE A 192 0.56 4.82 -0.63
C PHE A 192 0.48 5.09 0.87
N THR A 193 -0.58 4.63 1.52
CA THR A 193 -0.80 4.84 2.96
C THR A 193 0.27 4.13 3.80
N LYS A 194 0.57 2.87 3.50
CA LYS A 194 1.63 2.11 4.17
C LYS A 194 3.01 2.70 3.91
N GLY A 195 3.28 3.17 2.69
CA GLY A 195 4.54 3.80 2.34
C GLY A 195 4.76 5.14 3.06
N LEU A 196 3.69 5.90 3.31
CA LEU A 196 3.77 7.12 4.12
C LEU A 196 4.04 6.82 5.61
N LEU A 197 3.44 5.76 6.15
CA LEU A 197 3.55 5.41 7.58
C LEU A 197 4.79 4.58 7.92
N HIS A 198 5.20 3.69 7.01
CA HIS A 198 6.22 2.64 7.21
C HIS A 198 7.02 2.41 5.93
N GLN A 199 7.65 3.47 5.40
CA GLN A 199 8.41 3.41 4.16
C GLN A 199 9.54 2.37 4.20
N ASP A 200 10.24 2.28 5.32
CA ASP A 200 11.31 1.31 5.57
C ASP A 200 10.84 -0.13 5.36
N LYS A 201 9.66 -0.49 5.89
CA LYS A 201 9.10 -1.83 5.76
C LYS A 201 8.76 -2.17 4.30
N ILE A 202 8.12 -1.24 3.60
CA ILE A 202 7.79 -1.40 2.18
C ILE A 202 9.07 -1.55 1.35
N ASN A 203 10.07 -0.70 1.58
CA ASN A 203 11.35 -0.75 0.87
C ASN A 203 12.05 -2.08 1.11
N ASN A 204 12.08 -2.58 2.34
CA ASN A 204 12.72 -3.86 2.67
C ASN A 204 12.01 -5.04 2.03
N ALA A 205 10.68 -5.06 2.06
CA ALA A 205 9.90 -6.10 1.39
C ALA A 205 10.10 -6.06 -0.13
N MET A 206 10.16 -4.87 -0.71
CA MET A 206 10.45 -4.66 -2.13
C MET A 206 11.83 -5.21 -2.51
N LEU A 207 12.87 -4.89 -1.74
CA LEU A 207 14.23 -5.39 -1.99
C LEU A 207 14.30 -6.92 -1.90
N TYR A 208 13.58 -7.50 -0.94
CA TYR A 208 13.45 -8.96 -0.84
C TYR A 208 12.77 -9.56 -2.08
N CYS A 209 11.65 -9.00 -2.54
CA CYS A 209 10.97 -9.46 -3.76
C CYS A 209 11.87 -9.31 -5.00
N MET A 210 12.61 -8.21 -5.12
CA MET A 210 13.58 -8.04 -6.21
C MET A 210 14.66 -9.12 -6.18
N GLU A 211 15.28 -9.38 -5.02
CA GLU A 211 16.27 -10.45 -4.86
C GLU A 211 15.69 -11.82 -5.21
N LYS A 212 14.49 -12.14 -4.71
CA LYS A 212 13.74 -13.35 -5.03
C LYS A 212 13.59 -13.50 -6.54
N ASN A 213 13.04 -12.49 -7.19
CA ASN A 213 12.72 -12.52 -8.62
C ASN A 213 13.97 -12.63 -9.50
N ILE A 214 15.09 -11.96 -9.16
CA ILE A 214 16.37 -12.11 -9.87
C ILE A 214 16.90 -13.54 -9.77
N ARG A 215 16.78 -14.17 -8.60
CA ARG A 215 17.23 -15.56 -8.40
C ARG A 215 16.37 -16.58 -9.14
N THR A 216 15.06 -16.36 -9.21
CA THR A 216 14.12 -17.43 -9.60
C THR A 216 13.46 -17.23 -10.96
N THR A 217 13.24 -15.98 -11.37
CA THR A 217 12.21 -15.63 -12.35
C THR A 217 12.75 -14.93 -13.59
N VAL A 218 13.77 -14.06 -13.43
CA VAL A 218 14.40 -13.35 -14.56
C VAL A 218 15.01 -14.34 -15.56
N SER A 219 15.07 -13.96 -16.85
CA SER A 219 15.60 -14.80 -17.94
C SER A 219 17.03 -15.28 -17.69
N GLU A 220 17.89 -14.39 -17.19
CA GLU A 220 19.25 -14.70 -16.75
C GLU A 220 19.25 -14.85 -15.22
N LYS A 221 18.98 -16.07 -14.76
CA LYS A 221 18.86 -16.35 -13.33
C LYS A 221 20.21 -16.29 -12.64
N GLU A 222 20.30 -15.47 -11.60
CA GLU A 222 21.50 -15.37 -10.76
C GLU A 222 21.20 -15.96 -9.37
N ALA A 223 21.31 -17.28 -9.23
CA ALA A 223 20.94 -17.97 -7.98
C ALA A 223 21.74 -17.48 -6.74
N SER A 224 22.96 -16.98 -6.94
CA SER A 224 23.82 -16.45 -5.88
C SER A 224 23.62 -14.95 -5.61
N PHE A 225 22.78 -14.24 -6.37
CA PHE A 225 22.59 -12.79 -6.23
C PHE A 225 22.12 -12.43 -4.82
N GLN A 226 22.73 -11.44 -4.17
CA GLN A 226 22.29 -10.95 -2.86
C GLN A 226 22.28 -9.43 -2.88
N MET A 227 21.15 -8.82 -2.49
CA MET A 227 20.98 -7.37 -2.47
C MET A 227 22.00 -6.69 -1.54
N LYS A 228 22.39 -7.38 -0.45
CA LYS A 228 23.43 -6.89 0.48
C LYS A 228 24.83 -6.82 -0.12
N GLN A 229 25.09 -7.49 -1.25
CA GLN A 229 26.38 -7.49 -1.94
C GLN A 229 26.42 -6.47 -3.09
N CYS A 230 25.30 -5.80 -3.38
CA CYS A 230 25.23 -4.77 -4.41
C CYS A 230 25.86 -3.46 -3.93
N LEU A 231 26.80 -2.92 -4.70
CA LEU A 231 27.35 -1.57 -4.50
C LEU A 231 26.36 -0.54 -5.08
N TYR A 232 25.59 0.13 -4.22
CA TYR A 232 24.49 1.00 -4.66
C TYR A 232 24.78 2.51 -4.54
N TYR A 233 25.82 2.89 -3.80
CA TYR A 233 26.21 4.28 -3.58
C TYR A 233 27.70 4.37 -3.27
N LEU A 234 28.39 5.29 -3.95
CA LEU A 234 29.77 5.66 -3.67
C LEU A 234 29.80 7.16 -3.39
N SER A 235 30.00 7.54 -2.13
CA SER A 235 30.34 8.91 -1.76
C SER A 235 31.85 8.99 -1.56
N THR A 236 32.48 10.00 -2.14
CA THR A 236 33.90 10.28 -1.94
C THR A 236 34.07 11.72 -1.46
N ASP A 237 34.69 11.85 -0.29
CA ASP A 237 35.16 13.12 0.26
C ASP A 237 36.67 13.23 0.08
N ALA A 238 37.11 14.17 -0.76
CA ALA A 238 38.51 14.50 -0.92
C ALA A 238 38.81 15.83 -0.23
N GLY A 239 39.48 15.77 0.91
CA GLY A 239 39.97 16.94 1.64
C GLY A 239 41.43 17.25 1.29
N ILE A 240 41.73 18.45 0.80
CA ILE A 240 43.10 18.95 0.64
C ILE A 240 43.33 20.04 1.68
N GLU A 241 44.29 19.81 2.59
CA GLU A 241 44.72 20.80 3.57
C GLU A 241 46.11 21.33 3.18
N SER A 242 46.19 22.63 2.86
CA SER A 242 47.44 23.31 2.52
C SER A 242 47.75 24.43 3.49
N ARG A 243 49.03 24.55 3.86
CA ARG A 243 49.56 25.72 4.60
C ARG A 243 49.76 26.94 3.70
N HIS A 244 49.82 26.75 2.39
CA HIS A 244 50.07 27.80 1.41
C HIS A 244 48.85 27.96 0.48
N SER A 245 48.31 29.17 0.40
CA SER A 245 47.24 29.51 -0.56
C SER A 245 47.81 29.51 -1.97
N LEU A 246 47.14 28.82 -2.90
CA LEU A 246 47.40 28.93 -4.34
C LEU A 246 46.79 30.21 -4.95
N TYR A 247 45.94 30.93 -4.20
CA TYR A 247 45.32 32.18 -4.61
C TYR A 247 46.03 33.38 -3.99
N HIS A 248 46.26 34.41 -4.80
CA HIS A 248 46.85 35.67 -4.37
C HIS A 248 45.94 36.36 -3.34
N ARG A 249 46.51 36.81 -2.21
CA ARG A 249 45.80 37.38 -1.05
C ARG A 249 44.82 38.50 -1.44
N GLY A 250 45.21 39.36 -2.38
CA GLY A 250 44.36 40.44 -2.90
C GLY A 250 43.07 39.99 -3.59
N PHE A 251 43.01 38.81 -4.21
CA PHE A 251 41.75 38.29 -4.77
C PHE A 251 40.78 37.88 -3.66
N LEU A 252 41.28 37.29 -2.57
CA LEU A 252 40.47 36.87 -1.43
C LEU A 252 39.93 38.07 -0.65
N ASP A 253 40.76 39.10 -0.43
CA ASP A 253 40.31 40.35 0.19
C ASP A 253 39.24 41.07 -0.67
N MET A 254 39.36 41.01 -2.00
CA MET A 254 38.39 41.61 -2.93
C MET A 254 36.99 40.98 -2.82
N ILE A 255 36.91 39.67 -2.52
CA ILE A 255 35.63 38.96 -2.31
C ILE A 255 35.20 38.94 -0.82
N GLY A 256 35.88 39.70 0.04
CA GLY A 256 35.53 39.85 1.46
C GLY A 256 35.94 38.69 2.36
N VAL A 257 36.83 37.81 1.91
CA VAL A 257 37.33 36.68 2.70
C VAL A 257 38.67 37.05 3.32
N ASN A 258 38.72 37.24 4.66
CA ASN A 258 39.94 37.51 5.40
C ASN A 258 40.53 36.20 5.97
N PRO A 259 41.62 35.64 5.39
CA PRO A 259 41.98 34.25 5.64
C PRO A 259 42.78 33.97 6.92
N GLY A 260 43.17 34.97 7.71
CA GLY A 260 43.93 34.76 8.96
C GLY A 260 45.25 33.98 8.79
N ASP A 261 45.79 33.44 9.88
CA ASP A 261 47.00 32.58 9.92
C ASP A 261 46.68 31.08 9.76
N SER A 262 45.47 30.77 9.30
CA SER A 262 44.89 29.42 9.30
C SER A 262 45.14 28.64 8.00
N ARG A 263 45.35 27.33 8.16
CA ARG A 263 45.49 26.33 7.08
C ARG A 263 44.23 26.31 6.21
N TYR A 264 44.40 26.32 4.90
CA TYR A 264 43.30 26.25 3.93
C TYR A 264 42.86 24.79 3.79
N ARG A 265 41.60 24.49 4.07
CA ARG A 265 40.99 23.18 3.86
C ARG A 265 39.96 23.28 2.75
N PHE A 266 40.22 22.60 1.64
CA PHE A 266 39.26 22.40 0.56
C PHE A 266 38.68 21.01 0.68
N THR A 267 37.36 20.89 0.81
CA THR A 267 36.68 19.60 0.83
C THR A 267 35.86 19.49 -0.45
N LEU A 268 36.25 18.57 -1.33
CA LEU A 268 35.49 18.20 -2.51
C LEU A 268 34.61 17.00 -2.13
N HIS A 269 33.30 17.22 -2.13
CA HIS A 269 32.31 16.17 -1.96
C HIS A 269 31.81 15.72 -3.34
N SER A 270 31.86 14.42 -3.63
CA SER A 270 31.31 13.86 -4.86
C SER A 270 30.45 12.63 -4.56
N ASP A 271 29.22 12.65 -5.05
CA ASP A 271 28.26 11.57 -4.92
C ASP A 271 28.06 10.86 -6.26
N TYR A 272 28.32 9.55 -6.29
CA TYR A 272 28.06 8.70 -7.46
C TYR A 272 27.01 7.64 -7.12
N LYS A 273 25.88 7.71 -7.83
CA LYS A 273 24.84 6.69 -7.82
C LYS A 273 25.01 5.79 -9.04
N TYR A 274 25.27 4.51 -8.81
CA TYR A 274 25.44 3.55 -9.90
C TYR A 274 24.13 3.36 -10.67
N LYS A 275 24.17 3.57 -11.99
CA LYS A 275 23.19 3.02 -12.94
C LYS A 275 23.91 1.87 -13.63
N ASN A 276 23.47 0.64 -13.39
CA ASN A 276 24.04 -0.50 -14.10
C ASN A 276 23.65 -0.38 -15.58
N LEU A 277 24.60 0.04 -16.41
CA LEU A 277 24.53 0.02 -17.87
C LEU A 277 25.46 -1.13 -18.30
N SER A 278 24.98 -2.35 -18.15
CA SER A 278 25.61 -3.51 -18.78
C SER A 278 24.73 -3.96 -19.94
N HIS A 279 25.38 -3.97 -21.11
CA HIS A 279 24.95 -4.38 -22.43
C HIS A 279 24.55 -5.86 -22.53
#